data_AF-A0A177LYG5-F1
#
_entry.id   AF-A0A177LYG5-F1
#
_cell.length_a   1.000
_cell.length_b   1.000
_cell.length_c   1.000
_cell.angle_alpha   90.00
_cell.angle_beta   90.00
_cell.angle_gamma   90.00
#
_symmetry.space_group_name_H-M   'P 1'
#
loop_
_entity.id
_entity.type
_entity.pdbx_description
1 polymer ?
#
loop_
_entity_poly.entity_id
_entity_poly.type
_entity_poly.pdbx_seq_one_letter_code
_entity_poly.pdbx_strand_id
1 'polypeptide(L)'
;MSDSSGGIFKSASSPFTSSSDSSRNKHEKYETDVADYTATFVVSSSGTLDSFRGHISELAESHEITNWEGDRNTYVGIGRGLAKAKLGKPQISAFTESLSDNEPWKKQAIEEG
;
A
#
# COMPACT_ATOMS: atom_id res chain seq x y z
N MET A 1 40.92 -28.53 23.22
CA MET A 1 40.51 -27.14 22.99
C MET A 1 39.22 -27.19 22.20
N SER A 2 38.17 -26.53 22.69
CA SER A 2 36.93 -26.30 21.94
C SER A 2 37.19 -25.32 20.79
N ASP A 3 36.59 -25.56 19.63
CA ASP A 3 35.69 -24.56 19.02
C ASP A 3 34.78 -25.21 17.97
N SER A 4 33.49 -24.94 18.09
CA SER A 4 32.44 -25.26 17.11
C SER A 4 32.44 -24.17 16.04
N SER A 5 31.97 -24.47 14.81
CA SER A 5 31.00 -23.65 14.05
C SER A 5 30.87 -24.09 12.58
N GLY A 6 29.62 -24.23 12.14
CA GLY A 6 29.15 -24.00 10.76
C GLY A 6 29.44 -25.13 9.78
N GLY A 7 28.48 -25.96 9.38
CA GLY A 7 27.21 -25.50 8.81
C GLY A 7 27.33 -25.42 7.28
N ILE A 8 27.28 -26.59 6.64
CA ILE A 8 26.54 -26.95 5.43
C ILE A 8 26.24 -25.89 4.33
N PHE A 9 26.49 -26.36 3.10
CA PHE A 9 25.99 -25.92 1.78
C PHE A 9 26.82 -24.89 1.03
N LYS A 10 27.70 -25.44 0.16
CA LYS A 10 28.24 -24.77 -1.02
C LYS A 10 27.07 -24.25 -1.86
N SER A 11 26.81 -22.96 -1.78
CA SER A 11 25.88 -22.26 -2.67
C SER A 11 26.36 -22.44 -4.11
N ALA A 12 25.57 -23.16 -4.90
CA ALA A 12 25.69 -23.13 -6.35
C ALA A 12 25.42 -21.69 -6.79
N SER A 13 26.45 -21.01 -7.27
CA SER A 13 26.36 -19.69 -7.87
C SER A 13 25.62 -19.81 -9.20
N SER A 14 24.30 -19.61 -9.17
CA SER A 14 23.52 -19.31 -10.36
C SER A 14 23.67 -17.83 -10.68
N PRO A 15 24.19 -17.45 -11.87
CA PRO A 15 24.26 -16.07 -12.29
C PRO A 15 22.94 -15.71 -12.98
N PHE A 16 21.92 -15.32 -12.23
CA PHE A 16 20.75 -14.64 -12.78
C PHE A 16 20.46 -13.39 -11.96
N THR A 17 21.05 -12.29 -12.41
CA THR A 17 20.82 -10.94 -11.91
C THR A 17 19.52 -10.35 -12.46
N SER A 18 18.79 -9.65 -11.59
CA SER A 18 17.86 -8.54 -11.87
C SER A 18 16.54 -8.81 -12.61
N SER A 19 15.49 -9.09 -11.83
CA SER A 19 14.12 -8.65 -12.15
C SER A 19 13.32 -8.15 -10.93
N SER A 20 13.90 -8.12 -9.71
CA SER A 20 13.15 -7.82 -8.48
C SER A 20 13.20 -6.36 -8.02
N ASP A 21 14.04 -5.53 -8.63
CA ASP A 21 14.19 -4.11 -8.26
C ASP A 21 13.06 -3.25 -8.86
N SER A 22 12.77 -3.45 -10.14
CA SER A 22 11.76 -2.69 -10.87
C SER A 22 10.33 -2.90 -10.37
N SER A 23 9.97 -4.12 -9.95
CA SER A 23 8.64 -4.43 -9.42
C SER A 23 8.43 -3.88 -8.01
N ARG A 24 9.47 -3.91 -7.17
CA ARG A 24 9.46 -3.28 -5.84
C ARG A 24 9.27 -1.76 -5.96
N ASN A 25 10.04 -1.14 -6.86
CA ASN A 25 9.93 0.29 -7.16
C ASN A 25 8.55 0.67 -7.73
N LYS A 26 7.90 -0.23 -8.47
CA LYS A 26 6.55 0.00 -9.01
C LYS A 26 5.49 -0.01 -7.91
N HIS A 27 5.60 -0.97 -6.99
CA HIS A 27 4.66 -1.09 -5.89
C HIS A 27 4.77 0.07 -4.89
N GLU A 28 5.99 0.51 -4.59
CA GLU A 28 6.23 1.70 -3.76
C GLU A 28 5.74 2.98 -4.43
N LYS A 29 5.88 3.10 -5.76
CA LYS A 29 5.32 4.24 -6.51
C LYS A 29 3.79 4.24 -6.47
N TYR A 30 3.16 3.11 -6.74
CA TYR A 30 1.70 2.98 -6.63
C TYR A 30 1.21 3.37 -5.23
N GLU A 31 1.84 2.82 -4.18
CA GLU A 31 1.50 3.16 -2.80
C GLU A 31 1.64 4.67 -2.51
N THR A 32 2.70 5.29 -3.04
CA THR A 32 2.94 6.74 -2.92
C THR A 32 1.87 7.55 -3.66
N ASP A 33 1.53 7.17 -4.90
CA ASP A 33 0.50 7.84 -5.71
C ASP A 33 -0.87 7.75 -5.03
N VAL A 34 -1.21 6.58 -4.47
CA VAL A 34 -2.43 6.39 -3.67
C VAL A 34 -2.42 7.28 -2.43
N ALA A 35 -1.30 7.39 -1.72
CA ALA A 35 -1.19 8.26 -0.56
C ALA A 35 -1.37 9.74 -0.92
N ASP A 36 -0.74 10.18 -2.00
CA ASP A 36 -0.79 11.57 -2.46
C ASP A 36 -2.19 11.96 -2.94
N TYR A 37 -2.84 11.07 -3.70
CA TYR A 37 -4.22 11.25 -4.10
C TYR A 37 -5.17 11.25 -2.88
N THR A 38 -5.00 10.29 -1.95
CA THR A 38 -5.83 10.23 -0.73
C THR A 38 -5.71 11.49 0.10
N ALA A 39 -4.48 11.98 0.32
CA ALA A 39 -4.24 13.20 1.06
C ALA A 39 -4.91 14.41 0.40
N THR A 40 -4.86 14.48 -0.94
CA THR A 40 -5.52 15.53 -1.70
C THR A 40 -7.04 15.41 -1.61
N PHE A 41 -7.58 14.21 -1.84
CA PHE A 41 -9.02 13.93 -1.84
C PHE A 41 -9.69 14.30 -0.52
N VAL A 42 -9.08 13.96 0.63
CA VAL A 42 -9.69 14.26 1.93
C VAL A 42 -9.59 15.72 2.34
N VAL A 43 -8.65 16.48 1.76
CA VAL A 43 -8.51 17.93 1.98
C VAL A 43 -9.40 18.72 1.02
N SER A 44 -9.52 18.27 -0.23
CA SER A 44 -10.51 18.78 -1.16
C SER A 44 -11.88 18.29 -0.69
N SER A 45 -12.68 19.13 -0.04
CA SER A 45 -14.03 18.76 0.45
C SER A 45 -15.06 18.48 -0.68
N SER A 46 -14.58 18.05 -1.86
CA SER A 46 -15.28 17.78 -3.10
C SER A 46 -14.98 16.35 -3.52
N GLY A 47 -15.98 15.48 -3.48
CA GLY A 47 -15.85 14.10 -3.95
C GLY A 47 -16.78 13.15 -3.22
N THR A 48 -17.13 12.06 -3.89
CA THR A 48 -17.82 10.91 -3.28
C THR A 48 -16.84 9.76 -3.11
N LEU A 49 -17.17 8.82 -2.23
CA LEU A 49 -16.36 7.63 -2.02
C LEU A 49 -16.27 6.78 -3.31
N ASP A 50 -17.31 6.76 -4.13
CA ASP A 50 -17.27 6.16 -5.48
C ASP A 50 -16.25 6.85 -6.40
N SER A 51 -16.21 8.19 -6.43
CA SER A 51 -15.22 8.93 -7.22
C SER A 51 -13.78 8.68 -6.73
N PHE A 52 -13.62 8.47 -5.43
CA PHE A 52 -12.36 8.06 -4.83
C PHE A 52 -11.95 6.65 -5.31
N ARG A 53 -12.83 5.65 -5.17
CA ARG A 53 -12.59 4.28 -5.64
C ARG A 53 -12.29 4.23 -7.14
N GLY A 54 -12.98 5.03 -7.94
CA GLY A 54 -12.73 5.16 -9.39
C GLY A 54 -11.30 5.61 -9.70
N HIS A 55 -10.83 6.69 -9.06
CA HIS A 55 -9.46 7.16 -9.25
C HIS A 55 -8.40 6.19 -8.74
N ILE A 56 -8.66 5.48 -7.62
CA ILE A 56 -7.77 4.41 -7.16
C ILE A 56 -7.68 3.30 -8.22
N SER A 57 -8.80 2.95 -8.86
CA SER A 57 -8.81 1.99 -9.96
C SER A 57 -7.97 2.46 -11.15
N GLU A 58 -8.10 3.73 -11.56
CA GLU A 58 -7.30 4.31 -12.64
C GLU A 58 -5.79 4.31 -12.31
N LEU A 59 -5.43 4.67 -11.07
CA LEU A 59 -4.05 4.60 -10.58
C LEU A 59 -3.55 3.15 -10.63
N ALA A 60 -4.33 2.20 -10.11
CA ALA A 60 -3.97 0.79 -10.11
C ALA A 60 -3.74 0.27 -11.53
N GLU A 61 -4.62 0.58 -12.48
CA GLU A 61 -4.48 0.23 -13.89
C GLU A 61 -3.19 0.81 -14.50
N SER A 62 -2.86 2.07 -14.20
CA SER A 62 -1.60 2.69 -14.65
C SER A 62 -0.35 1.95 -14.13
N HIS A 63 -0.51 1.29 -12.98
CA HIS A 63 0.50 0.46 -12.34
C HIS A 63 0.33 -1.04 -12.62
N GLU A 64 -0.46 -1.43 -13.62
CA GLU A 64 -0.77 -2.83 -13.99
C GLU A 64 -1.32 -3.67 -12.81
N ILE A 65 -1.95 -3.03 -11.84
CA ILE A 65 -2.64 -3.64 -10.70
C ILE A 65 -4.13 -3.69 -11.03
N THR A 66 -4.65 -4.88 -11.27
CA THR A 66 -6.05 -5.09 -11.69
C THR A 66 -6.99 -5.43 -10.54
N ASN A 67 -6.47 -5.93 -9.41
CA ASN A 67 -7.25 -6.27 -8.22
C ASN A 67 -6.81 -5.43 -7.01
N TRP A 68 -6.87 -4.11 -7.14
CA TRP A 68 -6.44 -3.22 -6.08
C TRP A 68 -7.27 -3.36 -4.80
N GLU A 69 -8.55 -3.74 -4.92
CA GLU A 69 -9.45 -3.93 -3.78
C GLU A 69 -9.03 -5.10 -2.88
N GLY A 70 -8.33 -6.08 -3.43
CA GLY A 70 -7.70 -7.18 -2.70
C GLY A 70 -6.21 -6.98 -2.44
N ASP A 71 -5.64 -5.84 -2.83
CA ASP A 71 -4.23 -5.52 -2.62
C ASP A 71 -4.05 -4.72 -1.33
N ARG A 72 -3.34 -5.33 -0.38
CA ARG A 72 -3.03 -4.73 0.92
C ARG A 72 -2.35 -3.37 0.79
N ASN A 73 -1.45 -3.21 -0.18
CA ASN A 73 -0.64 -2.01 -0.29
C ASN A 73 -1.44 -0.79 -0.75
N THR A 74 -2.56 -1.00 -1.45
CA THR A 74 -3.53 0.07 -1.70
C THR A 74 -4.01 0.68 -0.39
N TYR A 75 -4.43 -0.16 0.56
CA TYR A 75 -4.96 0.29 1.84
C TYR A 75 -3.90 0.90 2.74
N VAL A 76 -2.65 0.42 2.68
CA VAL A 76 -1.53 1.09 3.36
C VAL A 76 -1.27 2.48 2.77
N GLY A 77 -1.28 2.60 1.43
CA GLY A 77 -1.18 3.90 0.76
C GLY A 77 -2.30 4.86 1.20
N ILE A 78 -3.53 4.36 1.31
CA ILE A 78 -4.68 5.14 1.81
C ILE A 78 -4.40 5.64 3.23
N GLY A 79 -3.97 4.77 4.14
CA GLY A 79 -3.56 5.14 5.51
C GLY A 79 -2.53 6.26 5.54
N ARG A 80 -1.45 6.09 4.76
CA ARG A 80 -0.38 7.10 4.62
C ARG A 80 -0.92 8.44 4.14
N GLY A 81 -1.86 8.43 3.20
CA GLY A 81 -2.50 9.65 2.71
C GLY A 81 -3.33 10.36 3.77
N LEU A 82 -4.09 9.61 4.58
CA LEU A 82 -4.85 10.15 5.71
C LEU A 82 -3.93 10.77 6.77
N ALA A 83 -2.81 10.10 7.09
CA ALA A 83 -1.79 10.62 7.98
C ALA A 83 -1.13 11.89 7.41
N LYS A 84 -0.80 11.89 6.11
CA LYS A 84 -0.21 13.05 5.39
C LYS A 84 -1.15 14.26 5.37
N ALA A 85 -2.45 14.05 5.24
CA ALA A 85 -3.46 15.10 5.33
C ALA A 85 -3.66 15.66 6.75
N LYS A 86 -3.00 15.07 7.77
CA LYS A 86 -3.11 15.47 9.18
C LYS A 86 -4.55 15.51 9.69
N LEU A 87 -5.37 14.57 9.20
CA LEU A 87 -6.76 14.44 9.64
C LEU A 87 -6.84 14.08 11.13
N GLY A 88 -7.92 14.51 11.78
CA GLY A 88 -8.22 14.08 13.14
C GLY A 88 -8.66 12.61 13.18
N LYS A 89 -8.41 11.95 14.31
CA LYS A 89 -8.83 10.55 14.55
C LYS A 89 -10.28 10.24 14.14
N PRO A 90 -11.28 11.11 14.40
CA PRO A 90 -12.66 10.83 13.98
C PRO A 90 -12.85 10.76 12.46
N GLN A 91 -12.13 11.61 11.71
CA GLN A 91 -12.21 11.63 10.24
C GLN A 91 -11.54 10.41 9.64
N ILE A 92 -10.38 10.03 10.18
CA ILE A 92 -9.67 8.79 9.80
C ILE A 92 -10.59 7.59 10.05
N SER A 93 -11.17 7.48 11.25
CA SER A 93 -12.08 6.37 11.59
C SER A 93 -13.27 6.26 10.64
N ALA A 94 -13.95 7.38 10.34
CA ALA A 94 -15.10 7.39 9.43
C ALA A 94 -14.71 6.97 8.00
N PHE A 95 -13.54 7.42 7.53
CA PHE A 95 -13.04 7.07 6.21
C PHE A 95 -12.62 5.59 6.13
N THR A 96 -11.90 5.11 7.15
CA THR A 96 -11.52 3.70 7.31
C THR A 96 -12.74 2.79 7.33
N GLU A 97 -13.78 3.12 8.10
CA GLU A 97 -15.02 2.34 8.15
C GLU A 97 -15.71 2.25 6.78
N SER A 98 -15.72 3.35 6.03
CA SER A 98 -16.39 3.44 4.74
C SER A 98 -15.64 2.73 3.60
N LEU A 99 -14.32 2.55 3.73
CA LEU A 99 -13.47 1.87 2.73
C LEU A 99 -13.18 0.40 3.06
N SER A 100 -13.27 0.02 4.33
CA SER A 100 -12.89 -1.32 4.73
C SER A 100 -13.96 -2.37 4.43
N ASP A 101 -15.18 -1.99 4.05
CA ASP A 101 -16.31 -2.90 3.79
C ASP A 101 -16.51 -3.96 4.90
N ASN A 102 -16.22 -3.61 6.16
CA ASN A 102 -16.16 -4.50 7.33
C ASN A 102 -15.10 -5.61 7.30
N GLU A 103 -14.14 -5.58 6.37
CA GLU A 103 -13.00 -6.47 6.35
C GLU A 103 -11.90 -6.02 7.35
N PRO A 104 -11.54 -6.86 8.35
CA PRO A 104 -10.58 -6.48 9.36
C PRO A 104 -9.18 -6.18 8.82
N TRP A 105 -8.77 -6.90 7.76
CA TRP A 105 -7.45 -6.74 7.17
C TRP A 105 -7.28 -5.40 6.45
N LYS A 106 -8.37 -4.86 5.86
CA LYS A 106 -8.37 -3.51 5.23
C LYS A 106 -8.20 -2.44 6.29
N LYS A 107 -8.93 -2.55 7.41
CA LYS A 107 -8.79 -1.63 8.56
C LYS A 107 -7.35 -1.61 9.08
N GLN A 108 -6.78 -2.81 9.30
CA GLN A 108 -5.42 -2.93 9.79
C GLN A 108 -4.39 -2.35 8.81
N ALA A 109 -4.58 -2.53 7.51
CA ALA A 109 -3.68 -1.96 6.50
C ALA A 109 -3.76 -0.43 6.47
N ILE A 110 -4.96 0.16 6.60
CA ILE A 110 -5.14 1.62 6.71
C ILE A 110 -4.51 2.16 8.00
N GLU A 111 -4.59 1.42 9.11
CA GLU A 111 -3.97 1.83 10.38
C GLU A 111 -2.43 1.72 10.38
N GLU A 112 -1.86 0.86 9.54
CA GLU A 112 -0.41 0.70 9.38
C GLU A 112 0.24 1.83 8.56
N GLY A 113 -0.52 2.41 7.62
CA GLY A 113 -0.07 3.51 6.78
C GLY A 113 -0.08 4.86 7.49
#